data_AF-A0A7L2R757-F1
#
_entry.id   AF-A0A7L2R757-F1
#
_cell.length_a   1.000
_cell.length_b   1.000
_cell.length_c   1.000
_cell.angle_alpha   90.00
_cell.angle_beta   90.00
_cell.angle_gamma   90.00
#
_symmetry.space_group_name_H-M   'P 1'
#
loop_
_entity.id
_entity.type
_entity.pdbx_description
1 polymer ?
#
loop_
_entity_poly.entity_id
_entity_poly.type
_entity_poly.pdbx_seq_one_letter_code
_entity_poly.pdbx_strand_id
1 'polypeptide(L)' 'ERARDYLHKTGRFIVIGGIVSPVHDSYGKTGLVSSRHRLTMCQLAVQSSDWIR' A
#
# COMPACT_ATOMS: atom_id res chain seq x y z
N GLU A 1 5.30 -6.31 -5.20
CA GLU A 1 5.64 -6.17 -6.65
C GLU A 1 5.12 -7.31 -7.52
N ARG A 2 5.11 -8.57 -7.06
CA ARG A 2 4.62 -9.75 -7.83
C ARG A 2 3.28 -9.59 -8.55
N ALA A 3 2.32 -8.84 -7.99
CA ALA A 3 1.03 -8.58 -8.63
C ALA A 3 1.17 -7.69 -9.90
N ARG A 4 2.03 -6.67 -9.85
CA ARG A 4 2.38 -5.82 -11.01
C ARG A 4 3.00 -6.66 -12.11
N ASP A 5 3.99 -7.49 -11.75
CA ASP A 5 4.67 -8.37 -12.70
C ASP A 5 3.72 -9.34 -13.37
N TYR A 6 2.79 -9.93 -12.60
CA TYR A 6 1.79 -10.83 -13.15
C TYR A 6 0.90 -10.13 -14.17
N LEU A 7 0.36 -8.95 -13.84
CA LEU A 7 -0.51 -8.20 -14.74
C LEU A 7 0.21 -7.78 -16.03
N HIS A 8 1.45 -7.29 -15.92
CA HIS A 8 2.30 -6.97 -17.06
C HIS A 8 2.61 -8.20 -17.92
N LYS A 9 2.91 -9.36 -17.31
CA LYS A 9 3.17 -10.62 -18.04
C LYS A 9 1.98 -11.10 -18.85
N THR A 10 0.76 -10.76 -18.48
CA THR A 10 -0.41 -11.10 -19.31
C THR A 10 -0.44 -10.35 -20.64
N GLY A 11 0.35 -9.28 -20.80
CA GLY A 11 0.35 -8.42 -21.99
C GLY A 11 -0.91 -7.56 -22.15
N ARG A 12 -1.89 -7.67 -21.25
CA ARG A 12 -3.20 -7.01 -21.34
C ARG A 12 -3.31 -5.74 -20.50
N PHE A 13 -2.45 -5.58 -19.51
CA PHE A 13 -2.58 -4.54 -18.50
C PHE A 13 -1.26 -3.84 -18.25
N ILE A 14 -1.35 -2.54 -17.95
CA ILE A 14 -0.23 -1.73 -17.47
C ILE A 14 -0.63 -1.17 -16.10
N VAL A 15 0.04 -1.64 -15.05
CA VAL A 15 -0.07 -1.05 -13.72
C VAL A 15 0.63 0.31 -13.72
N ILE A 16 -0.15 1.36 -13.43
CA ILE A 16 0.31 2.76 -13.39
C ILE A 16 0.66 3.25 -11.98
N GLY A 17 0.27 2.51 -10.95
CA GLY A 17 0.52 2.86 -9.56
C GLY A 17 -0.06 1.84 -8.58
N GLY A 18 0.37 1.94 -7.33
CA GLY A 18 -0.17 1.19 -6.19
C GLY A 18 -0.50 2.14 -5.05
N ILE A 19 -1.52 1.81 -4.26
CA ILE A 19 -1.94 2.60 -3.11
C ILE A 19 -1.94 1.71 -1.86
N VAL A 20 -1.30 2.18 -0.79
CA VAL A 20 -1.44 1.60 0.55
C VAL A 20 -2.49 2.39 1.32
N SER A 21 -3.64 1.78 1.61
CA SER A 21 -4.73 2.42 2.36
C SER A 21 -4.95 1.74 3.71
N PRO A 22 -4.33 2.22 4.81
CA PRO A 22 -4.56 1.69 6.14
C PRO A 22 -6.02 1.89 6.59
N VAL A 23 -6.56 0.93 7.34
CA VAL A 23 -7.95 1.00 7.85
C VAL A 23 -8.17 2.19 8.81
N HIS A 24 -9.40 2.66 8.97
CA HIS A 24 -9.74 3.70 9.94
C HIS A 24 -9.59 3.22 11.39
N ASP A 25 -9.35 4.14 12.34
CA ASP A 25 -9.19 3.80 13.77
C ASP A 25 -10.50 3.27 14.39
N SER A 26 -11.66 3.71 13.88
CA SER A 26 -12.97 3.18 14.30
C SER A 26 -13.19 1.71 13.95
N TYR A 27 -12.27 1.06 13.23
CA TYR A 27 -12.29 -0.39 13.09
C TYR A 27 -12.23 -1.10 14.45
N GLY A 28 -11.66 -0.46 15.48
CA GLY A 28 -11.85 -0.86 16.87
C GLY A 28 -11.16 -2.16 17.28
N LYS A 29 -10.25 -2.70 16.47
CA LYS A 29 -9.47 -3.90 16.81
C LYS A 29 -8.52 -3.59 17.97
N THR A 30 -8.61 -4.36 19.06
CA THR A 30 -7.71 -4.24 20.21
C THR A 30 -6.24 -4.35 19.77
N GLY A 31 -5.43 -3.37 20.19
CA GLY A 31 -4.02 -3.29 19.78
C GLY A 31 -3.77 -2.62 18.43
N LEU A 32 -4.81 -2.13 17.74
CA LEU A 32 -4.62 -1.32 16.53
C LEU A 32 -4.00 0.02 16.92
N VAL A 33 -2.77 0.25 16.47
CA VAL A 33 -2.07 1.53 16.65
C VAL A 33 -2.80 2.63 15.88
N SER A 34 -2.78 3.85 16.41
CA SER A 34 -3.37 5.03 15.75
C SER A 34 -3.03 5.11 14.26
N SER A 35 -4.03 5.49 13.48
CA SER A 35 -3.96 5.73 12.04
C SER A 35 -2.79 6.63 11.67
N ARG A 36 -2.47 7.65 12.47
CA ARG A 36 -1.34 8.55 12.24
C ARG A 36 -0.02 7.78 12.19
N HIS A 37 0.25 6.91 13.16
CA HIS A 37 1.47 6.09 13.16
C HIS A 37 1.49 5.12 11.98
N ARG A 38 0.34 4.50 11.66
CA ARG A 38 0.25 3.57 10.52
C ARG A 38 0.49 4.28 9.19
N LEU A 39 -0.04 5.48 9.01
CA LEU A 39 0.23 6.31 7.84
C LEU A 39 1.71 6.65 7.72
N THR A 40 2.35 7.12 8.79
CA THR A 40 3.79 7.41 8.79
C THR A 40 4.64 6.17 8.49
N MET A 41 4.31 5.03 9.10
CA MET A 41 5.02 3.76 8.82
C MET A 41 4.85 3.33 7.36
N CYS A 42 3.64 3.44 6.79
CA CYS A 42 3.40 3.14 5.38
C CYS A 42 4.21 4.07 4.47
N GLN A 43 4.22 5.38 4.74
CA GLN A 43 5.00 6.36 3.98
C GLN A 43 6.49 6.04 3.98
N LEU A 44 7.06 5.71 5.15
CA LEU A 44 8.46 5.31 5.28
C LEU A 44 8.75 3.99 4.54
N ALA A 45 7.83 3.02 4.63
CA ALA A 45 8.00 1.72 3.99
C ALA A 45 7.99 1.80 2.45
N VAL A 46 7.28 2.77 1.87
CA VAL A 46 7.21 2.97 0.41
C VAL A 46 8.14 4.07 -0.10
N GLN A 47 8.96 4.67 0.76
CA GLN A 47 9.84 5.79 0.40
C GLN A 47 10.81 5.46 -0.75
N SER A 48 11.25 4.20 -0.85
CA SER A 48 12.13 3.73 -1.93
C SER A 48 11.37 3.20 -3.15
N SER A 49 10.04 3.19 -3.13
CA SER A 49 9.21 2.75 -4.24
C SER A 49 8.91 3.92 -5.17
N ASP A 50 9.09 3.72 -6.47
CA ASP A 50 8.80 4.70 -7.51
C ASP A 50 7.33 4.69 -7.97
N TRP A 51 6.56 3.68 -7.58
CA TRP A 51 5.21 3.45 -8.11
C TRP A 51 4.12 3.23 -7.04
N ILE A 52 4.49 2.93 -5.79
CA ILE A 52 3.55 2.77 -4.66
C ILE A 52 3.49 4.06 -3.85
N ARG A 53 2.28 4.48 -3.46
CA ARG A 53 2.02 5.65 -2.61
C ARG A 53 1.15 5.31 -1.40
#